data_AF-A0A960H5L1-F1
#
_entry.id   AF-A0A960H5L1-F1
#
_cell.length_a   1.000
_cell.length_b   1.000
_cell.length_c   1.000
_cell.angle_alpha   90.00
_cell.angle_beta   90.00
_cell.angle_gamma   90.00
#
_symmetry.space_group_name_H-M   'P 1'
#
loop_
_entity.id
_entity.type
_entity.pdbx_description
1 polymer ?
#
loop_
_entity_poly.entity_id
_entity_poly.type
_entity_poly.pdbx_seq_one_letter_code
_entity_poly.pdbx_strand_id
1 'polypeptide(L)'
;MFVVDDRVIYSASDLAAAARCEYALLRSFDARLGRGPAVSAADELLARTAELGGEHEQRHLDELRSRTDVAIIGRPAYTVAGLTAAAESTLRAVEQRSPVVYQAAMFDGRFVGFADFLLLDGDRYRLRDTKLARSVKVEALLQLAAYAETLTAAGVGVHDEVELVLGDGTTMAYRADELLPVYRSRRAELQDLLDRHYAG
;
A
#
# COMPACT_ATOMS: atom_id res chain seq x y z
N MET A 1 -9.42 -6.09 2.68
CA MET A 1 -10.23 -6.99 1.84
C MET A 1 -11.74 -6.77 1.94
N PHE A 2 -12.46 -6.77 0.82
CA PHE A 2 -13.93 -6.81 0.75
C PHE A 2 -14.36 -7.39 -0.60
N VAL A 3 -15.64 -7.73 -0.76
CA VAL A 3 -16.16 -8.33 -2.00
C VAL A 3 -17.13 -7.38 -2.69
N VAL A 4 -16.99 -7.23 -4.00
CA VAL A 4 -17.91 -6.50 -4.88
C VAL A 4 -18.06 -7.27 -6.18
N ASP A 5 -19.29 -7.49 -6.65
CA ASP A 5 -19.60 -8.19 -7.90
C ASP A 5 -18.81 -9.52 -8.05
N ASP A 6 -18.88 -10.37 -7.01
CA ASP A 6 -18.17 -11.65 -6.88
C ASP A 6 -16.64 -11.57 -7.00
N ARG A 7 -16.06 -10.37 -6.89
CA ARG A 7 -14.62 -10.14 -6.92
C ARG A 7 -14.10 -9.75 -5.54
N VAL A 8 -13.05 -10.44 -5.11
CA VAL A 8 -12.34 -10.09 -3.89
C VAL A 8 -11.36 -8.94 -4.16
N ILE A 9 -11.59 -7.80 -3.51
CA ILE A 9 -10.68 -6.66 -3.49
C ILE A 9 -9.79 -6.78 -2.26
N TYR A 10 -8.46 -6.77 -2.43
CA TYR A 10 -7.47 -6.93 -1.37
C TYR A 10 -6.46 -5.78 -1.37
N SER A 11 -5.79 -5.55 -0.24
CA SER A 11 -4.80 -4.49 -0.08
C SER A 11 -3.36 -5.00 0.01
N ALA A 12 -2.40 -4.08 -0.02
CA ALA A 12 -1.01 -4.40 0.26
C ALA A 12 -0.79 -4.96 1.67
N SER A 13 -1.63 -4.58 2.64
CA SER A 13 -1.62 -5.17 3.98
C SER A 13 -2.16 -6.59 4.01
N ASP A 14 -3.13 -6.92 3.14
CA ASP A 14 -3.61 -8.30 2.98
C ASP A 14 -2.51 -9.18 2.34
N LEU A 15 -1.76 -8.66 1.37
CA LEU A 15 -0.57 -9.34 0.80
C LEU A 15 0.52 -9.59 1.85
N ALA A 16 0.83 -8.58 2.66
CA ALA A 16 1.74 -8.71 3.79
C ALA A 16 1.25 -9.75 4.81
N ALA A 17 -0.06 -9.79 5.09
CA ALA A 17 -0.64 -10.76 6.01
C ALA A 17 -0.56 -12.19 5.46
N ALA A 18 -0.83 -12.40 4.17
CA ALA A 18 -0.71 -13.69 3.50
C ALA A 18 0.72 -14.25 3.63
N ALA A 19 1.72 -13.41 3.35
CA ALA A 19 3.13 -13.78 3.43
C ALA A 19 3.58 -14.19 4.85
N ARG A 20 2.89 -13.72 5.90
CA ARG A 20 3.12 -14.15 7.29
C ARG A 20 2.36 -15.42 7.64
N CYS A 21 1.07 -15.47 7.34
CA CYS A 21 0.19 -16.57 7.70
C CYS A 21 -1.12 -16.53 6.90
N GLU A 22 -1.22 -17.37 5.88
CA GLU A 22 -2.42 -17.54 5.05
C GLU A 22 -3.65 -17.90 5.89
N TYR A 23 -3.51 -18.78 6.89
CA TYR A 23 -4.62 -19.14 7.76
C TYR A 23 -5.17 -17.94 8.55
N ALA A 24 -4.30 -17.09 9.10
CA ALA A 24 -4.73 -15.90 9.81
C ALA A 24 -5.45 -14.91 8.88
N LEU A 25 -4.95 -14.74 7.66
CA LEU A 25 -5.61 -13.95 6.62
C LEU A 25 -7.02 -14.50 6.32
N LEU A 26 -7.14 -15.80 6.05
CA LEU A 26 -8.43 -16.43 5.73
C LEU A 26 -9.42 -16.36 6.90
N ARG A 27 -8.95 -16.50 8.14
CA ARG A 27 -9.80 -16.29 9.32
C ARG A 27 -10.31 -14.86 9.43
N SER A 28 -9.47 -13.87 9.13
CA SER A 28 -9.92 -12.48 9.02
C SER A 28 -10.85 -12.26 7.84
N PHE A 29 -10.70 -13.03 6.75
CA PHE A 29 -11.60 -12.97 5.61
C PHE A 29 -12.98 -13.54 5.93
N ASP A 30 -13.05 -14.72 6.56
CA ASP A 30 -14.29 -15.35 7.00
C ASP A 30 -15.12 -14.43 7.90
N ALA A 31 -14.46 -13.72 8.81
CA ALA A 31 -15.12 -12.72 9.64
C ALA A 31 -15.78 -11.61 8.81
N ARG A 32 -15.14 -11.15 7.73
CA ARG A 32 -15.71 -10.14 6.81
C ARG A 32 -16.84 -10.71 5.94
N LEU A 33 -16.80 -12.01 5.64
CA LEU A 33 -17.86 -12.72 4.92
C LEU A 33 -19.03 -13.15 5.83
N GLY A 34 -18.93 -12.95 7.14
CA GLY A 34 -19.92 -13.45 8.10
C GLY A 34 -19.90 -14.98 8.31
N ARG A 35 -18.82 -15.65 7.87
CA ARG A 35 -18.64 -17.12 7.96
C ARG A 35 -17.98 -17.57 9.28
N GLY A 36 -17.76 -16.64 10.21
CA GLY A 36 -17.13 -16.94 11.49
C GLY A 36 -17.17 -15.76 12.46
N PRO A 37 -16.71 -15.95 13.70
CA PRO A 37 -16.66 -14.88 14.69
C PRO A 37 -15.72 -13.77 14.22
N ALA A 38 -16.03 -12.54 14.63
CA ALA A 38 -15.12 -11.42 14.44
C ALA A 38 -13.75 -11.76 15.06
N VAL A 39 -12.69 -11.59 14.28
CA VAL A 39 -11.32 -11.67 14.82
C VAL A 39 -11.13 -10.42 15.67
N SER A 40 -11.02 -10.59 16.99
CA SER A 40 -10.66 -9.49 17.90
C SER A 40 -9.29 -8.96 17.49
N ALA A 41 -9.25 -7.73 16.98
CA ALA A 41 -8.03 -7.04 16.57
C ALA A 41 -7.58 -5.98 17.59
N ALA A 42 -8.31 -5.80 18.69
CA ALA A 42 -8.03 -4.76 19.65
C ALA A 42 -7.02 -5.26 20.71
N ASP A 43 -5.75 -5.27 20.32
CA ASP A 43 -4.65 -5.20 21.28
C ASP A 43 -4.27 -3.72 21.45
N GLU A 44 -4.27 -3.21 22.67
CA GLU A 44 -3.86 -1.83 22.98
C GLU A 44 -2.46 -1.53 22.43
N LEU A 45 -1.59 -2.53 22.39
CA LEU A 45 -0.25 -2.42 21.80
C LEU A 45 -0.31 -2.18 20.28
N LEU A 46 -1.22 -2.84 19.57
CA LEU A 46 -1.39 -2.69 18.13
C LEU A 46 -1.97 -1.30 17.79
N ALA A 47 -2.95 -0.85 18.57
CA ALA A 47 -3.51 0.50 18.45
C ALA A 47 -2.42 1.57 18.66
N ARG A 48 -1.61 1.42 19.71
CA ARG A 48 -0.49 2.32 20.00
C ARG A 48 0.58 2.30 18.90
N THR A 49 0.87 1.13 18.35
CA THR A 49 1.83 0.99 17.24
C THR A 49 1.34 1.70 15.98
N ALA A 50 0.04 1.62 15.69
CA ALA A 50 -0.57 2.32 14.55
C ALA A 50 -0.54 3.85 14.72
N GLU A 51 -0.82 4.34 15.93
CA GLU A 51 -0.71 5.76 16.29
C GLU A 51 0.72 6.28 16.07
N LEU A 52 1.72 5.61 16.66
CA LEU A 52 3.14 5.97 16.51
C LEU A 52 3.60 5.88 15.05
N GLY A 53 3.07 4.95 14.28
CA GLY A 53 3.29 4.86 12.84
C GLY A 53 2.79 6.10 12.11
N GLY A 54 1.57 6.53 12.40
CA GLY A 54 0.99 7.75 11.83
C GLY A 54 1.75 9.01 12.24
N GLU A 55 2.24 9.11 13.48
CA GLU A 55 3.10 10.22 13.91
C GLU A 55 4.44 10.24 13.15
N HIS A 56 5.00 9.08 12.82
CA HIS A 56 6.22 8.99 12.02
C HIS A 56 5.99 9.43 10.56
N GLU A 57 4.90 8.96 9.94
CA GLU A 57 4.44 9.41 8.61
C GLU A 57 4.22 10.94 8.60
N GLN A 58 3.56 11.47 9.64
CA GLN A 58 3.26 12.90 9.76
C GLN A 58 4.52 13.77 9.91
N ARG A 59 5.51 13.33 10.70
CA ARG A 59 6.80 14.05 10.81
C ARG A 59 7.49 14.16 9.46
N HIS A 60 7.50 13.07 8.68
CA HIS A 60 8.10 13.07 7.34
C HIS A 60 7.34 14.00 6.38
N LEU A 61 6.01 14.01 6.46
CA LEU A 61 5.18 14.94 5.71
C LEU A 61 5.47 16.41 6.04
N ASP A 62 5.61 16.75 7.32
CA ASP A 62 5.90 18.12 7.75
C ASP A 62 7.27 18.59 7.27
N GLU A 63 8.27 17.71 7.27
CA GLU A 63 9.58 17.98 6.67
C GLU A 63 9.48 18.26 5.17
N LEU A 64 8.71 17.47 4.41
CA LEU A 64 8.53 17.67 2.97
C LEU A 64 7.76 18.97 2.67
N ARG A 65 6.68 19.24 3.41
CA ARG A 65 5.88 20.48 3.29
C ARG A 65 6.70 21.73 3.54
N SER A 66 7.74 21.66 4.38
CA SER A 66 8.63 22.80 4.63
C SER A 66 9.51 23.17 3.43
N ARG A 67 9.64 22.27 2.43
CA ARG A 67 10.56 22.40 1.29
C ARG A 67 9.85 22.61 -0.04
N THR A 68 8.63 22.09 -0.19
CA THR A 68 7.90 22.11 -1.46
C THR A 68 6.40 21.88 -1.26
N ASP A 69 5.63 22.11 -2.33
CA ASP A 69 4.20 21.87 -2.34
C ASP A 69 3.89 20.38 -2.33
N VAL A 70 2.84 20.02 -1.59
CA VAL A 70 2.40 18.63 -1.41
C VAL A 70 0.94 18.49 -1.84
N ALA A 71 0.69 17.68 -2.87
CA ALA A 71 -0.65 17.24 -3.24
C ALA A 71 -1.12 16.14 -2.29
N ILE A 72 -2.29 16.28 -1.68
CA ILE A 72 -2.83 15.32 -0.71
C ILE A 72 -4.04 14.63 -1.32
N ILE A 73 -3.97 13.31 -1.46
CA ILE A 73 -5.10 12.52 -1.97
C ILE A 73 -6.04 12.11 -0.83
N GLY A 74 -5.47 11.73 0.32
CA GLY A 74 -6.21 11.31 1.51
C GLY A 74 -6.73 9.87 1.44
N ARG A 75 -7.60 9.51 2.39
CA ARG A 75 -8.19 8.17 2.50
C ARG A 75 -9.64 8.17 2.00
N PRO A 76 -9.94 7.54 0.85
CA PRO A 76 -11.29 7.49 0.31
C PRO A 76 -12.19 6.50 1.07
N ALA A 77 -13.49 6.56 0.79
CA ALA A 77 -14.38 5.47 1.15
C ALA A 77 -13.95 4.17 0.46
N TYR A 78 -13.95 3.06 1.20
CA TYR A 78 -13.59 1.72 0.70
C TYR A 78 -14.72 1.12 -0.15
N THR A 79 -14.94 1.73 -1.30
CA THR A 79 -15.88 1.34 -2.35
C THR A 79 -15.16 1.40 -3.69
N VAL A 80 -15.61 0.65 -4.70
CA VAL A 80 -14.98 0.70 -6.04
C VAL A 80 -14.94 2.14 -6.57
N ALA A 81 -16.03 2.89 -6.46
CA ALA A 81 -16.10 4.29 -6.89
C ALA A 81 -15.11 5.19 -6.11
N GLY A 82 -15.06 5.06 -4.77
CA GLY A 82 -14.16 5.86 -3.94
C GLY A 82 -12.68 5.55 -4.21
N LEU A 83 -12.33 4.27 -4.36
CA LEU A 83 -10.96 3.84 -4.66
C LEU A 83 -10.53 4.28 -6.07
N THR A 84 -11.42 4.17 -7.05
CA THR A 84 -11.17 4.64 -8.42
C THR A 84 -10.95 6.15 -8.44
N ALA A 85 -11.82 6.93 -7.79
CA ALA A 85 -11.68 8.39 -7.72
C ALA A 85 -10.38 8.84 -7.03
N ALA A 86 -9.92 8.11 -6.02
CA ALA A 86 -8.64 8.38 -5.36
C ALA A 86 -7.44 8.05 -6.25
N ALA A 87 -7.48 6.91 -6.96
CA ALA A 87 -6.45 6.55 -7.92
C ALA A 87 -6.36 7.59 -9.05
N GLU A 88 -7.51 8.03 -9.60
CA GLU A 88 -7.55 9.12 -10.58
C GLU A 88 -7.02 10.45 -10.04
N SER A 89 -7.29 10.76 -8.76
CA SER A 89 -6.74 11.96 -8.13
C SER A 89 -5.21 11.90 -8.04
N THR A 90 -4.66 10.71 -7.78
CA THR A 90 -3.21 10.46 -7.79
C THR A 90 -2.64 10.67 -9.18
N LEU A 91 -3.30 10.14 -10.22
CA LEU A 91 -2.88 10.33 -11.61
C LEU A 91 -2.92 11.81 -12.02
N ARG A 92 -3.96 12.56 -11.64
CA ARG A 92 -4.02 14.01 -11.88
C ARG A 92 -2.87 14.76 -11.23
N ALA A 93 -2.50 14.40 -9.99
CA ALA A 93 -1.37 15.03 -9.31
C ALA A 93 -0.03 14.73 -10.01
N VAL A 94 0.13 13.50 -10.52
CA VAL A 94 1.28 13.06 -11.34
C VAL A 94 1.34 13.80 -12.68
N GLU A 95 0.22 13.93 -13.39
CA GLU A 95 0.10 14.66 -14.66
C GLU A 95 0.45 16.14 -14.49
N GLN A 96 0.04 16.74 -13.37
CA GLN A 96 0.39 18.10 -12.98
C GLN A 96 1.84 18.24 -12.52
N ARG A 97 2.58 17.12 -12.45
CA ARG A 97 3.98 17.07 -11.99
C ARG A 97 4.14 17.65 -10.58
N SER A 98 3.18 17.35 -9.70
CA SER A 98 3.23 17.75 -8.29
C SER A 98 4.56 17.25 -7.66
N PRO A 99 5.36 18.10 -7.01
CA PRO A 99 6.66 17.70 -6.49
C PRO A 99 6.57 16.54 -5.49
N VAL A 100 5.52 16.54 -4.66
CA VAL A 100 5.20 15.48 -3.71
C VAL A 100 3.71 15.16 -3.81
N VAL A 101 3.38 13.86 -3.88
CA VAL A 101 2.02 13.35 -3.70
C VAL A 101 1.97 12.52 -2.42
N TYR A 102 1.20 12.98 -1.44
CA TYR A 102 1.02 12.32 -0.15
C TYR A 102 -0.25 11.46 -0.14
N GLN A 103 -0.14 10.25 0.41
CA GLN A 103 -1.15 9.21 0.40
C GLN A 103 -1.61 8.87 -1.02
N ALA A 104 -0.65 8.74 -1.93
CA ALA A 104 -0.89 8.36 -3.32
C ALA A 104 -1.66 7.04 -3.36
N ALA A 105 -2.88 7.10 -3.89
CA ALA A 105 -3.77 5.96 -3.99
C ALA A 105 -3.58 5.26 -5.34
N MET A 106 -3.71 3.94 -5.34
CA MET A 106 -3.72 3.13 -6.55
C MET A 106 -4.74 2.02 -6.43
N PHE A 107 -5.38 1.72 -7.55
CA PHE A 107 -6.42 0.72 -7.64
C PHE A 107 -6.45 0.13 -9.05
N ASP A 108 -6.34 -1.18 -9.19
CA ASP A 108 -6.35 -1.87 -10.49
C ASP A 108 -7.63 -2.68 -10.74
N GLY A 109 -8.66 -2.45 -9.93
CA GLY A 109 -9.91 -3.22 -9.96
C GLY A 109 -9.92 -4.45 -9.05
N ARG A 110 -8.78 -4.83 -8.44
CA ARG A 110 -8.69 -5.95 -7.50
C ARG A 110 -7.74 -5.69 -6.33
N PHE A 111 -6.63 -5.01 -6.57
CA PHE A 111 -5.68 -4.56 -5.58
C PHE A 111 -5.89 -3.08 -5.27
N VAL A 112 -5.83 -2.72 -3.99
CA VAL A 112 -5.80 -1.34 -3.49
C VAL A 112 -4.54 -1.07 -2.69
N GLY A 113 -3.92 0.08 -2.96
CA GLY A 113 -2.73 0.55 -2.27
C GLY A 113 -2.78 2.03 -1.95
N PHE A 114 -2.10 2.40 -0.87
CA PHE A 114 -1.83 3.79 -0.51
C PHE A 114 -0.35 3.86 -0.19
N ALA A 115 0.44 4.44 -1.09
CA ALA A 115 1.84 4.74 -0.81
C ALA A 115 1.89 6.04 -0.02
N ASP A 116 2.73 6.11 1.01
CA ASP A 116 2.82 7.33 1.82
C ASP A 116 3.23 8.51 0.95
N PHE A 117 4.26 8.36 0.10
CA PHE A 117 4.78 9.45 -0.73
C PHE A 117 5.17 8.99 -2.14
N LEU A 118 4.87 9.84 -3.12
CA LEU A 118 5.55 9.88 -4.42
C LEU A 118 6.31 11.20 -4.52
N LEU A 119 7.62 11.12 -4.77
CA LEU A 119 8.51 12.27 -4.90
C LEU A 119 8.96 12.41 -6.35
N LEU A 120 8.73 13.57 -6.98
CA LEU A 120 9.17 13.79 -8.35
C LEU A 120 10.70 13.97 -8.38
N ASP A 121 11.37 13.13 -9.16
CA ASP A 121 12.81 13.08 -9.38
C ASP A 121 13.08 13.11 -10.90
N GLY A 122 13.42 14.29 -11.42
CA GLY A 122 13.49 14.53 -12.86
C GLY A 122 12.11 14.38 -13.53
N ASP A 123 11.94 13.34 -14.33
CA ASP A 123 10.69 13.00 -15.02
C ASP A 123 9.95 11.80 -14.41
N ARG A 124 10.51 11.18 -13.36
CA ARG A 124 9.97 9.97 -12.73
C ARG A 124 9.63 10.22 -11.26
N TYR A 125 8.71 9.44 -10.72
CA TYR A 125 8.32 9.49 -9.32
C TYR A 125 9.03 8.40 -8.52
N ARG A 126 9.81 8.79 -7.52
CA ARG A 126 10.37 7.90 -6.51
C ARG A 126 9.30 7.58 -5.48
N LEU A 127 8.95 6.31 -5.37
CA LEU A 127 8.00 5.84 -4.36
C LEU A 127 8.70 5.70 -3.01
N ARG A 128 8.08 6.23 -1.96
CA ARG A 128 8.61 6.18 -0.60
C ARG A 128 7.52 5.84 0.39
N ASP A 129 7.78 4.84 1.23
CA ASP A 129 6.88 4.40 2.30
C ASP A 129 7.59 4.53 3.65
N THR A 130 6.87 4.94 4.69
CA THR A 130 7.42 5.14 6.03
C THR A 130 7.04 3.98 6.94
N LYS A 131 7.99 3.50 7.74
CA LYS A 131 7.79 2.38 8.64
C LYS A 131 8.40 2.70 9.99
N LEU A 132 7.58 2.64 11.05
CA LEU A 132 8.05 2.84 12.43
C LEU A 132 9.14 1.83 12.86
N ALA A 133 9.16 0.63 12.27
CA ALA A 133 10.19 -0.36 12.55
C ALA A 133 11.58 0.16 12.16
N ARG A 134 12.60 -0.19 12.95
CA ARG A 134 14.02 0.12 12.66
C ARG A 134 14.70 -0.92 11.77
N SER A 135 13.95 -1.92 11.32
CA SER A 135 14.44 -2.95 10.42
C SER A 135 13.44 -3.16 9.28
N VAL A 136 13.98 -3.43 8.10
CA VAL A 136 13.16 -3.75 6.93
C VAL A 136 12.59 -5.15 7.08
N LYS A 137 11.30 -5.26 6.83
CA LYS A 137 10.57 -6.52 6.76
C LYS A 137 10.29 -6.86 5.31
N VAL A 138 10.31 -8.16 4.99
CA VAL A 138 10.03 -8.67 3.63
C VAL A 138 8.67 -8.18 3.15
N GLU A 139 7.69 -8.11 4.05
CA GLU A 139 6.36 -7.63 3.75
C GLU A 139 6.33 -6.18 3.29
N ALA A 140 7.19 -5.31 3.83
CA ALA A 140 7.27 -3.93 3.37
C ALA A 140 7.81 -3.86 1.93
N LEU A 141 8.79 -4.70 1.59
CA LEU A 141 9.31 -4.79 0.22
C LEU A 141 8.26 -5.31 -0.77
N LEU A 142 7.44 -6.28 -0.36
CA LEU A 142 6.30 -6.76 -1.16
C LEU A 142 5.27 -5.66 -1.41
N GLN A 143 5.00 -4.81 -0.41
CA GLN A 143 4.11 -3.65 -0.56
C GLN A 143 4.67 -2.64 -1.57
N LEU A 144 5.94 -2.26 -1.45
CA LEU A 144 6.58 -1.34 -2.40
C LEU A 144 6.54 -1.86 -3.84
N ALA A 145 6.84 -3.14 -4.04
CA ALA A 145 6.78 -3.76 -5.36
C ALA A 145 5.35 -3.76 -5.93
N ALA A 146 4.35 -4.03 -5.07
CA ALA A 146 2.95 -3.96 -5.46
C ALA A 146 2.55 -2.55 -5.90
N TYR A 147 2.99 -1.53 -5.17
CA TYR A 147 2.70 -0.15 -5.51
C TYR A 147 3.41 0.27 -6.80
N ALA A 148 4.70 -0.05 -6.94
CA ALA A 148 5.49 0.27 -8.12
C ALA A 148 4.88 -0.34 -9.40
N GLU A 149 4.50 -1.62 -9.38
CA GLU A 149 3.85 -2.24 -10.54
C GLU A 149 2.49 -1.61 -10.84
N THR A 150 1.66 -1.39 -9.82
CA THR A 150 0.31 -0.85 -10.00
C THR A 150 0.34 0.57 -10.58
N LEU A 151 1.24 1.42 -10.06
CA LEU A 151 1.43 2.78 -10.57
C LEU A 151 2.01 2.79 -11.99
N THR A 152 3.00 1.93 -12.26
CA THR A 152 3.59 1.80 -13.60
C THR A 152 2.54 1.36 -14.62
N ALA A 153 1.70 0.37 -14.28
CA ALA A 153 0.61 -0.09 -15.13
C ALA A 153 -0.46 1.00 -15.37
N ALA A 154 -0.62 1.93 -14.43
CA ALA A 154 -1.49 3.10 -14.57
C ALA A 154 -0.86 4.27 -15.35
N GLY A 155 0.36 4.11 -15.89
CA GLY A 155 1.05 5.11 -16.70
C GLY A 155 1.92 6.10 -15.93
N VAL A 156 2.11 5.90 -14.62
CA VAL A 156 3.04 6.71 -13.83
C VAL A 156 4.47 6.29 -14.15
N GLY A 157 5.32 7.24 -14.52
CA GLY A 157 6.76 7.00 -14.64
C GLY A 157 7.39 6.78 -13.27
N VAL A 158 7.36 5.57 -12.73
CA VAL A 158 7.97 5.24 -11.43
C VAL A 158 9.50 5.14 -11.58
N HIS A 159 10.27 5.68 -10.64
CA HIS A 159 11.74 5.57 -10.60
C HIS A 159 12.20 4.10 -10.46
N ASP A 160 13.42 3.75 -10.91
CA ASP A 160 13.93 2.36 -10.85
C ASP A 160 14.15 1.85 -9.43
N GLU A 161 14.23 2.77 -8.48
CA GLU A 161 14.38 2.51 -7.06
C GLU A 161 13.17 3.02 -6.27
N VAL A 162 12.80 2.26 -5.26
CA VAL A 162 11.79 2.57 -4.25
C VAL A 162 12.45 2.67 -2.88
N GLU A 163 11.85 3.44 -1.97
CA GLU A 163 12.46 3.76 -0.69
C GLU A 163 11.57 3.38 0.50
N LEU A 164 12.25 2.97 1.57
CA LEU A 164 11.69 2.85 2.91
C LEU A 164 12.37 3.85 3.84
N VAL A 165 11.58 4.66 4.54
CA VAL A 165 12.06 5.45 5.68
C VAL A 165 11.74 4.69 6.95
N LEU A 166 12.76 4.40 7.76
CA LEU A 166 12.64 3.64 9.00
C LEU A 166 12.42 4.55 10.19
N GLY A 167 12.00 3.98 11.32
CA GLY A 167 11.69 4.75 12.54
C GLY A 167 12.87 5.49 13.18
N ASP A 168 14.10 5.22 12.75
CA ASP A 168 15.31 5.96 13.12
C ASP A 168 15.69 7.07 12.12
N GLY A 169 14.88 7.28 11.07
CA GLY A 169 15.08 8.26 10.01
C GLY A 169 15.93 7.75 8.84
N THR A 170 16.48 6.53 8.92
CA THR A 170 17.28 5.97 7.84
C THR A 170 16.41 5.74 6.60
N THR A 171 16.86 6.21 5.45
CA THR A 171 16.24 5.91 4.15
C THR A 171 17.01 4.77 3.49
N MET A 172 16.32 3.68 3.17
CA MET A 172 16.85 2.54 2.42
C MET A 172 16.22 2.51 1.03
N ALA A 173 17.06 2.43 0.00
CA ALA A 173 16.63 2.30 -1.40
C ALA A 173 16.78 0.85 -1.88
N TYR A 174 15.83 0.41 -2.70
CA TYR A 174 15.79 -0.92 -3.31
C TYR A 174 15.42 -0.79 -4.77
N ARG A 175 16.04 -1.60 -5.63
CA ARG A 175 15.64 -1.65 -7.04
C ARG A 175 14.28 -2.33 -7.18
N ALA A 176 13.37 -1.69 -7.89
CA ALA A 176 12.03 -2.22 -8.11
C ALA A 176 12.07 -3.56 -8.88
N ASP A 177 12.93 -3.68 -9.89
CA ASP A 177 13.03 -4.87 -10.74
C ASP A 177 13.53 -6.13 -10.00
N GLU A 178 14.26 -5.97 -8.90
CA GLU A 178 14.65 -7.08 -8.02
C GLU A 178 13.48 -7.58 -7.16
N LEU A 179 12.54 -6.69 -6.80
CA LEU A 179 11.39 -7.02 -5.96
C LEU A 179 10.20 -7.58 -6.75
N LEU A 180 10.02 -7.11 -7.99
CA LEU A 180 8.86 -7.45 -8.84
C LEU A 180 8.65 -8.96 -9.06
N PRO A 181 9.67 -9.79 -9.34
CA PRO A 181 9.48 -11.23 -9.56
C PRO A 181 8.85 -11.94 -8.35
N VAL A 182 9.35 -11.62 -7.15
CA VAL A 182 8.82 -12.20 -5.90
C VAL A 182 7.39 -11.73 -5.66
N TYR A 183 7.14 -10.44 -5.83
CA TYR A 183 5.80 -9.88 -5.68
C TYR A 183 4.79 -10.52 -6.63
N ARG A 184 5.12 -10.70 -7.91
CA ARG A 184 4.20 -11.30 -8.90
C ARG A 184 3.76 -12.71 -8.51
N SER A 185 4.70 -13.55 -8.04
CA SER A 185 4.38 -14.89 -7.52
C SER A 185 3.42 -14.79 -6.34
N ARG A 186 3.74 -13.96 -5.34
CA ARG A 186 2.91 -13.78 -4.13
C ARG A 186 1.53 -13.19 -4.44
N ARG A 187 1.44 -12.30 -5.42
CA ARG A 187 0.17 -11.74 -5.89
C ARG A 187 -0.70 -12.82 -6.51
N ALA A 188 -0.15 -13.65 -7.40
CA ALA A 188 -0.90 -14.74 -8.02
C ALA A 188 -1.39 -15.76 -6.99
N GLU A 189 -0.51 -16.18 -6.07
CA GLU A 189 -0.84 -17.09 -4.96
C GLU A 189 -1.95 -16.54 -4.08
N LEU A 190 -1.86 -15.27 -3.67
CA LEU A 190 -2.89 -14.61 -2.87
C LEU A 190 -4.23 -14.57 -3.60
N GLN A 191 -4.20 -14.21 -4.88
CA GLN A 191 -5.41 -14.10 -5.69
C GLN A 191 -6.12 -15.45 -5.79
N ASP A 192 -5.40 -16.52 -6.10
CA ASP A 192 -5.93 -17.89 -6.14
C ASP A 192 -6.47 -18.33 -4.77
N LEU A 193 -5.72 -18.08 -3.70
CA LEU A 193 -6.12 -18.41 -2.34
C LEU A 193 -7.47 -17.77 -1.96
N LEU A 194 -7.61 -16.47 -2.22
CA LEU A 194 -8.82 -15.72 -1.91
C LEU A 194 -10.01 -16.15 -2.77
N ASP A 195 -9.79 -16.38 -4.05
CA ASP A 195 -10.86 -16.78 -4.98
C ASP A 195 -11.39 -18.18 -4.65
N ARG A 196 -10.50 -19.15 -4.43
CA ARG A 196 -10.89 -20.50 -4.01
C ARG A 196 -11.62 -20.49 -2.68
N HIS A 197 -11.12 -19.74 -1.69
CA HIS A 197 -11.75 -19.65 -0.38
C HIS A 197 -13.12 -18.96 -0.44
N TYR A 198 -13.29 -17.97 -1.31
CA TYR A 198 -14.57 -17.32 -1.51
C TYR A 198 -15.60 -18.26 -2.16
N ALA A 199 -15.19 -19.04 -3.16
CA ALA A 199 -16.05 -19.95 -3.91
C ALA A 199 -16.59 -21.14 -3.08
N GLY A 200 -15.85 -21.56 -2.05
CA GLY A 200 -16.21 -22.69 -1.18
C GLY A 200 -15.48 -23.97 -1.54
#